data_AF-A0A4D6M014-F1
#
_entry.id   AF-A0A4D6M014-F1
#
_cell.length_a   1.000
_cell.length_b   1.000
_cell.length_c   1.000
_cell.angle_alpha   90.00
_cell.angle_beta   90.00
_cell.angle_gamma   90.00
#
_symmetry.space_group_name_H-M   'P 1'
#
loop_
_entity.id
_entity.type
_entity.pdbx_description
1 polymer ?
#
loop_
_entity_poly.entity_id
_entity_poly.type
_entity_poly.pdbx_seq_one_letter_code
_entity_poly.pdbx_strand_id
1 'polypeptide(L)'
;MISSMDNMKPNAMIKTMLEFNNKALILGHRVGTLLWRELKEGGKAKEDNEELKEKYVGIESELENLKGHIIKKHINDFTKGLRQWTFFCKEVDATDSKYDVNKDVIDGRLVDEDDLSAEQMEEMSTTSGRVLVAEEDVTMQVETDPTTN
;
A
#
# COMPACT_ATOMS: atom_id res chain seq x y z
N MET A 1 45.52 15.73 -49.87
CA MET A 1 45.56 16.75 -48.80
C MET A 1 46.98 16.92 -48.27
N ILE A 2 47.67 15.82 -47.91
CA ILE A 2 49.08 15.83 -47.46
C ILE A 2 50.04 16.34 -48.55
N SER A 3 49.87 15.89 -49.80
CA SER A 3 50.70 16.31 -50.95
C SER A 3 50.64 17.80 -51.33
N SER A 4 49.69 18.56 -50.78
CA SER A 4 49.55 20.01 -51.01
C SER A 4 50.20 20.85 -49.90
N MET A 5 50.49 20.26 -48.74
CA MET A 5 51.12 20.97 -47.62
C MET A 5 52.63 21.12 -47.82
N ASP A 6 53.29 20.10 -48.39
CA ASP A 6 54.74 20.06 -48.55
C ASP A 6 55.28 21.13 -49.53
N ASN A 7 54.43 21.67 -50.41
CA ASN A 7 54.77 22.71 -51.38
C ASN A 7 54.32 24.14 -50.98
N MET A 8 53.77 24.34 -49.78
CA MET A 8 53.31 25.67 -49.32
C MET A 8 54.45 26.52 -48.74
N LYS A 9 54.44 27.84 -49.00
CA LYS A 9 55.35 28.78 -48.33
C LYS A 9 55.10 28.76 -46.80
N PRO A 10 56.15 28.85 -45.95
CA PRO A 10 56.01 28.75 -44.49
C PRO A 10 54.95 29.67 -43.87
N ASN A 11 54.87 30.93 -44.32
CA ASN A 11 53.88 31.90 -43.82
C ASN A 11 52.42 31.49 -44.16
N ALA A 12 52.20 30.91 -45.34
CA ALA A 12 50.88 30.44 -45.73
C ALA A 12 50.45 29.24 -44.88
N MET A 13 51.40 28.34 -44.56
CA MET A 13 51.16 27.16 -43.73
C MET A 13 50.74 27.54 -42.31
N ILE A 14 51.46 28.48 -41.69
CA ILE A 14 51.13 29.01 -40.35
C ILE A 14 49.69 29.55 -40.33
N LYS A 15 49.30 30.32 -41.35
CA LYS A 15 47.94 30.88 -41.45
C LYS A 15 46.87 29.79 -41.50
N THR A 16 47.03 28.78 -42.38
CA THR A 16 46.06 27.69 -42.49
C THR A 16 45.97 26.85 -41.22
N MET A 17 47.09 26.66 -40.53
CA MET A 17 47.13 25.88 -39.29
C MET A 17 46.47 26.63 -38.13
N LEU A 18 46.67 27.95 -38.05
CA LEU A 18 45.97 28.81 -37.10
C LEU A 18 44.45 28.80 -37.34
N GLU A 19 44.01 28.93 -38.59
CA GLU A 19 42.59 28.86 -38.95
C GLU A 19 41.98 27.49 -38.60
N PHE A 20 42.70 26.41 -38.89
CA PHE A 20 42.29 25.06 -38.51
C PHE A 20 42.15 24.93 -36.99
N ASN A 21 43.15 25.36 -36.23
CA ASN A 21 43.14 25.29 -34.77
C ASN A 21 42.01 26.12 -34.15
N ASN A 22 41.75 27.33 -34.68
CA ASN A 22 40.63 28.15 -34.22
C ASN A 22 39.28 27.46 -34.46
N LYS A 23 39.08 26.86 -35.64
CA LYS A 23 37.87 26.09 -35.93
C LYS A 23 37.74 24.86 -35.03
N ALA A 24 38.84 24.13 -34.81
CA ALA A 24 38.88 22.97 -33.93
C ALA A 24 38.56 23.36 -32.48
N LEU A 25 39.09 24.48 -31.99
CA LEU A 25 38.82 25.00 -30.64
C LEU A 25 37.35 25.39 -30.47
N ILE A 26 36.77 26.10 -31.44
CA ILE A 26 35.35 26.47 -31.43
C ILE A 26 34.46 25.22 -31.44
N LEU A 27 34.80 24.22 -32.26
CA LEU A 27 34.10 22.93 -32.29
C LEU A 27 34.22 22.21 -30.94
N GLY A 28 35.42 22.15 -30.36
CA GLY A 28 35.66 21.53 -29.06
C GLY A 28 34.83 22.17 -27.95
N HIS A 29 34.76 23.50 -27.90
CA HIS A 29 33.92 24.22 -26.94
C HIS A 29 32.43 23.92 -27.12
N ARG A 30 31.95 23.87 -28.38
CA ARG A 30 30.55 23.51 -28.69
C ARG A 30 30.22 22.09 -28.26
N VAL A 31 31.05 21.11 -28.60
CA VAL A 31 30.88 19.71 -28.21
C VAL A 31 30.91 19.56 -26.69
N GLY A 32 31.85 20.23 -26.01
CA GLY A 32 31.92 20.24 -24.55
C GLY A 32 30.66 20.82 -23.90
N THR A 33 30.12 21.90 -24.44
CA THR A 33 28.86 22.51 -23.95
C THR A 33 27.65 21.58 -24.15
N LEU A 34 27.59 20.87 -25.28
CA LEU A 34 26.53 19.89 -25.55
C LEU A 34 26.59 18.71 -24.58
N LEU A 35 27.79 18.14 -24.37
CA LEU A 35 27.99 17.03 -23.44
C LEU A 35 27.62 17.43 -22.00
N TRP A 36 28.00 18.63 -21.56
CA TRP A 36 27.64 19.11 -20.23
C TRP A 36 26.12 19.20 -20.02
N ARG A 37 25.40 19.69 -21.04
CA ARG A 37 23.94 19.77 -21.01
C ARG A 37 23.31 18.38 -20.94
N GLU A 38 23.75 17.46 -21.79
CA GLU A 38 23.23 16.08 -21.82
C GLU A 38 23.47 15.35 -20.49
N LEU A 39 24.65 15.51 -19.89
CA LEU A 39 24.93 14.95 -18.56
C LEU A 39 24.03 15.55 -17.47
N LYS A 40 23.80 16.86 -17.51
CA LYS A 40 22.94 17.55 -16.53
C LYS A 40 21.47 17.11 -16.68
N GLU A 41 20.97 17.06 -17.91
CA GLU A 41 19.59 16.63 -18.20
C GLU A 41 19.38 15.15 -17.90
N GLY A 42 20.34 14.29 -18.24
CA GLY A 42 20.31 12.88 -17.89
C GLY A 42 20.38 12.64 -16.39
N GLY A 43 21.09 13.48 -15.63
CA GLY A 43 21.08 13.48 -14.17
C GLY A 43 19.70 13.80 -13.60
N LYS A 44 19.10 14.90 -14.06
CA LYS A 44 17.75 15.31 -13.63
C LYS A 44 16.71 14.24 -13.93
N ALA A 45 16.74 13.64 -15.12
CA ALA A 45 15.80 12.59 -15.50
C ALA A 45 15.91 11.33 -14.61
N LYS A 46 17.09 11.04 -14.05
CA LYS A 46 17.27 9.94 -13.09
C LYS A 46 16.65 10.26 -11.74
N GLU A 47 16.84 11.47 -11.24
CA GLU A 47 16.25 11.96 -9.99
C GLU A 47 14.71 11.95 -10.06
N ASP A 48 14.15 12.52 -11.14
CA ASP A 48 12.70 12.53 -11.39
C ASP A 48 12.12 11.09 -11.46
N ASN A 49 12.90 10.13 -11.97
CA ASN A 49 12.50 8.72 -12.05
C ASN A 49 12.51 8.03 -10.68
N GLU A 50 13.51 8.32 -9.85
CA GLU A 50 13.62 7.80 -8.49
C GLU A 50 12.47 8.32 -7.60
N GLU A 51 12.17 9.63 -7.68
CA GLU A 51 11.01 10.23 -7.00
C GLU A 51 9.69 9.60 -7.46
N LEU A 52 9.53 9.35 -8.76
CA LEU A 52 8.34 8.71 -9.30
C LEU A 52 8.17 7.26 -8.78
N LYS A 53 9.26 6.51 -8.64
CA LYS A 53 9.24 5.17 -8.07
C LYS A 53 8.84 5.18 -6.60
N GLU A 54 9.36 6.11 -5.80
CA GLU A 54 8.99 6.25 -4.39
C GLU A 54 7.49 6.55 -4.25
N LYS A 55 6.97 7.49 -5.05
CA LYS A 55 5.52 7.78 -5.08
C LYS A 55 4.68 6.58 -5.47
N TYR A 56 5.13 5.77 -6.43
CA TYR A 56 4.42 4.56 -6.84
C TYR A 56 4.29 3.57 -5.68
N VAL A 57 5.38 3.32 -4.95
CA VAL A 57 5.39 2.47 -3.74
C VAL A 57 4.47 3.04 -2.66
N GLY A 58 4.49 4.36 -2.45
CA GLY A 58 3.59 5.02 -1.51
C GLY A 58 2.12 4.79 -1.83
N ILE A 59 1.72 5.06 -3.08
CA ILE A 59 0.33 4.88 -3.55
C ILE A 59 -0.10 3.42 -3.46
N GLU A 60 0.78 2.47 -3.78
CA GLU A 60 0.51 1.03 -3.64
C GLU A 60 0.20 0.66 -2.18
N SER A 61 0.95 1.20 -1.22
CA SER A 61 0.70 0.98 0.21
C SER A 61 -0.61 1.60 0.70
N GLU A 62 -0.94 2.82 0.25
CA GLU A 62 -2.20 3.49 0.59
C GLU A 62 -3.41 2.74 0.04
N LEU A 63 -3.30 2.22 -1.18
CA LEU A 63 -4.33 1.41 -1.81
C LEU A 63 -4.58 0.12 -1.02
N GLU A 64 -3.53 -0.55 -0.55
CA GLU A 64 -3.67 -1.77 0.24
C GLU A 64 -4.29 -1.48 1.61
N ASN A 65 -3.87 -0.41 2.28
CA ASN A 65 -4.48 0.06 3.52
C ASN A 65 -5.96 0.38 3.34
N LEU A 66 -6.33 1.09 2.26
CA LEU A 66 -7.70 1.45 1.96
C LEU A 66 -8.57 0.21 1.71
N LYS A 67 -8.07 -0.77 0.94
CA LYS A 67 -8.76 -2.06 0.75
C LYS A 67 -9.01 -2.76 2.08
N GLY A 68 -7.99 -2.83 2.94
CA GLY A 68 -8.12 -3.42 4.27
C GLY A 68 -9.19 -2.71 5.11
N HIS A 69 -9.22 -1.37 5.08
CA HIS A 69 -10.22 -0.58 5.80
C HIS A 69 -11.65 -0.84 5.30
N ILE A 70 -11.84 -0.88 3.98
CA ILE A 70 -13.15 -1.16 3.36
C ILE A 70 -13.64 -2.55 3.77
N ILE A 71 -12.79 -3.57 3.63
CA ILE A 71 -13.13 -4.95 4.00
C ILE A 71 -13.50 -5.03 5.49
N LYS A 72 -12.68 -4.45 6.37
CA LYS A 72 -12.93 -4.43 7.81
C LYS A 72 -14.28 -3.77 8.13
N LYS A 73 -14.57 -2.63 7.54
CA LYS A 73 -15.82 -1.91 7.75
C LYS A 73 -17.02 -2.75 7.31
N HIS A 74 -16.98 -3.34 6.11
CA HIS A 74 -18.08 -4.18 5.63
C HIS A 74 -18.33 -5.41 6.49
N ILE A 75 -17.26 -6.08 6.95
CA ILE A 75 -17.40 -7.23 7.87
C ILE A 75 -18.05 -6.78 9.18
N ASN A 76 -17.62 -5.65 9.72
CA ASN A 76 -18.16 -5.09 10.96
C ASN A 76 -19.65 -4.76 10.80
N ASP A 77 -20.02 -3.99 9.77
CA ASP A 77 -21.40 -3.56 9.53
C ASP A 77 -22.32 -4.75 9.25
N PHE A 78 -21.83 -5.78 8.54
CA PHE A 78 -22.57 -7.04 8.36
C PHE A 78 -22.79 -7.77 9.68
N THR A 79 -21.77 -7.82 10.55
CA THR A 79 -21.85 -8.45 11.87
C THR A 79 -22.82 -7.70 12.80
N LYS A 80 -22.84 -6.36 12.73
CA LYS A 80 -23.85 -5.53 13.41
C LYS A 80 -25.26 -5.90 12.95
N GLY A 81 -25.48 -5.96 11.64
CA GLY A 81 -26.77 -6.36 11.06
C GLY A 81 -27.23 -7.74 11.54
N LEU A 82 -26.33 -8.73 11.64
CA LEU A 82 -26.66 -10.05 12.17
C LEU A 82 -27.06 -10.01 13.65
N ARG A 83 -26.37 -9.21 14.47
CA ARG A 83 -26.70 -9.04 15.89
C ARG A 83 -28.04 -8.34 16.09
N GLN A 84 -28.28 -7.28 15.33
CA GLN A 84 -29.59 -6.64 15.28
C GLN A 84 -30.66 -7.67 14.88
N TRP A 85 -30.51 -8.36 13.74
CA TRP A 85 -31.45 -9.38 13.29
C TRP A 85 -31.77 -10.42 14.37
N THR A 86 -30.74 -10.95 15.03
CA THR A 86 -30.87 -11.90 16.12
C THR A 86 -31.66 -11.32 17.31
N PHE A 87 -31.49 -10.04 17.61
CA PHE A 87 -32.23 -9.32 18.64
C PHE A 87 -33.70 -9.04 18.26
N PHE A 88 -33.98 -8.81 16.97
CA PHE A 88 -35.27 -8.33 16.47
C PHE A 88 -36.24 -9.38 15.93
N CYS A 89 -35.78 -10.58 15.58
CA CYS A 89 -36.55 -11.63 14.89
C CYS A 89 -37.76 -12.22 15.63
N LYS A 90 -38.39 -11.47 16.53
CA LYS A 90 -39.69 -11.79 17.12
C LYS A 90 -40.88 -11.05 16.53
N GLU A 91 -40.72 -10.15 15.53
CA GLU A 91 -41.76 -9.47 14.69
C GLU A 91 -41.50 -7.95 14.62
N VAL A 92 -40.55 -7.46 13.79
CA VAL A 92 -40.34 -6.01 13.65
C VAL A 92 -40.17 -5.62 12.18
N ASP A 93 -40.93 -4.61 11.75
CA ASP A 93 -40.96 -4.03 10.41
C ASP A 93 -39.69 -3.24 10.06
N ALA A 94 -39.24 -3.29 8.80
CA ALA A 94 -37.99 -2.67 8.35
C ALA A 94 -38.00 -1.13 8.37
N THR A 95 -39.18 -0.51 8.52
CA THR A 95 -39.32 0.94 8.69
C THR A 95 -39.39 1.37 10.15
N ASP A 96 -39.33 0.42 11.09
CA ASP A 96 -39.31 0.74 12.51
C ASP A 96 -38.02 1.51 12.84
N SER A 97 -38.18 2.66 13.50
CA SER A 97 -37.10 3.45 14.11
C SER A 97 -36.14 2.65 15.01
N LYS A 98 -36.55 1.45 15.44
CA LYS A 98 -35.71 0.50 16.17
C LYS A 98 -34.57 -0.06 15.30
N TYR A 99 -34.70 -0.04 13.97
CA TYR A 99 -33.62 -0.32 13.02
C TYR A 99 -32.90 0.99 12.66
N ASP A 100 -31.90 1.33 13.46
CA ASP A 100 -30.95 2.38 13.11
C ASP A 100 -29.60 1.70 12.79
N VAL A 101 -29.16 1.86 11.55
CA VAL A 101 -27.91 1.28 11.04
C VAL A 101 -26.67 1.86 11.73
N ASN A 102 -26.81 2.97 12.45
CA ASN A 102 -25.74 3.57 13.24
C ASN A 102 -25.71 3.06 14.70
N LYS A 103 -26.66 2.19 15.09
CA LYS A 103 -26.72 1.59 16.43
C LYS A 103 -26.22 0.16 16.39
N ASP A 104 -25.76 -0.31 17.55
CA ASP A 104 -25.31 -1.67 17.71
C ASP A 104 -25.85 -2.35 18.98
N VAL A 105 -25.91 -3.69 19.02
CA VAL A 105 -26.52 -4.46 20.13
C VAL A 105 -25.47 -4.91 21.17
N ILE A 106 -25.25 -4.12 22.23
CA ILE A 106 -24.29 -4.43 23.31
C ILE A 106 -25.06 -4.79 24.57
N ASP A 107 -24.72 -5.91 25.20
CA ASP A 107 -25.39 -6.44 26.41
C ASP A 107 -26.93 -6.48 26.31
N GLY A 108 -27.43 -6.77 25.10
CA GLY A 108 -28.87 -6.82 24.84
C GLY A 108 -29.56 -5.45 24.74
N ARG A 109 -28.81 -4.36 24.60
CA ARG A 109 -29.32 -2.99 24.43
C ARG A 109 -28.76 -2.36 23.14
N LEU A 110 -29.55 -1.51 22.49
CA LEU A 110 -29.08 -0.70 21.36
C LEU A 110 -28.28 0.49 21.88
N VAL A 111 -27.08 0.68 21.34
CA VAL A 111 -26.11 1.71 21.71
C VAL A 111 -25.60 2.40 20.45
N ASP A 112 -25.36 3.72 20.49
CA ASP A 112 -24.75 4.47 19.39
C ASP A 112 -23.30 4.06 19.14
N GLU A 113 -22.89 4.04 17.88
CA GLU A 113 -21.48 3.86 17.53
C GLU A 113 -20.56 4.97 18.06
N ASP A 114 -21.04 6.21 18.07
CA ASP A 114 -20.25 7.35 18.56
C ASP A 114 -19.98 7.25 20.08
N ASP A 115 -20.86 6.56 20.82
CA ASP A 115 -20.73 6.30 22.25
C ASP A 115 -19.76 5.13 22.57
N LEU A 116 -19.33 4.35 21.55
CA LEU A 116 -18.49 3.15 21.69
C LEU A 116 -16.99 3.41 21.43
N SER A 117 -16.58 4.67 21.23
CA SER A 117 -15.32 5.09 20.61
C SER A 117 -14.01 4.85 21.40
N ALA A 118 -13.98 4.03 22.45
CA ALA A 118 -12.79 3.90 23.30
C ALA A 118 -12.10 2.51 23.37
N GLU A 119 -12.75 1.38 23.06
CA GLU A 119 -12.24 0.08 23.59
C GLU A 119 -11.98 -1.06 22.59
N GLN A 120 -12.12 -0.90 21.27
CA GLN A 120 -11.99 -2.04 20.33
C GLN A 120 -10.79 -2.00 19.33
N MET A 121 -9.71 -1.29 19.65
CA MET A 121 -8.46 -1.36 18.84
C MET A 121 -7.44 -2.41 19.32
N GLU A 122 -7.65 -3.08 20.47
CA GLU A 122 -6.59 -3.91 21.07
C GLU A 122 -7.08 -5.18 21.80
N GLU A 123 -7.77 -6.10 21.13
CA GLU A 123 -7.87 -7.52 21.57
C GLU A 123 -8.41 -8.34 20.38
N MET A 124 -7.65 -9.16 19.67
CA MET A 124 -7.40 -10.54 20.08
C MET A 124 -6.38 -11.18 19.11
N SER A 125 -5.09 -11.07 19.44
CA SER A 125 -4.09 -12.07 19.06
C SER A 125 -3.68 -12.79 20.34
N THR A 126 -4.56 -13.65 20.85
CA THR A 126 -4.30 -14.50 22.01
C THR A 126 -3.26 -15.56 21.63
N THR A 127 -2.01 -15.28 22.01
CA THR A 127 -1.12 -16.32 22.54
C THR A 127 -1.80 -17.00 23.71
N SER A 128 -2.18 -18.27 23.58
CA SER A 128 -2.06 -19.23 24.69
C SER A 128 -2.22 -20.66 24.18
N GLY A 129 -1.11 -21.22 23.69
CA GLY A 129 -0.91 -22.65 23.73
C GLY A 129 -0.43 -23.04 25.13
N ARG A 130 -1.30 -23.63 25.95
CA ARG A 130 -0.88 -24.62 26.95
C ARG A 130 -2.07 -25.48 27.38
N VAL A 131 -2.03 -26.71 26.89
CA VAL A 131 -2.77 -27.87 27.40
C VAL A 131 -2.43 -28.06 28.88
N LEU A 132 -3.47 -28.13 29.73
CA LEU A 132 -3.45 -28.94 30.94
C LEU A 132 -4.76 -29.72 31.00
N VAL A 133 -4.61 -31.02 30.82
CA VAL A 133 -5.60 -32.06 31.06
C VAL A 133 -5.92 -32.06 32.55
N ALA A 134 -7.20 -31.94 32.90
CA ALA A 134 -7.72 -32.42 34.17
C ALA A 134 -8.89 -33.33 33.83
N GLU A 135 -8.65 -34.63 33.98
CA GLU A 135 -9.68 -35.66 33.95
C GLU A 135 -10.55 -35.47 35.19
N GLU A 136 -11.85 -35.26 35.00
CA GLU A 136 -12.83 -35.52 36.05
C GLU A 136 -13.82 -36.55 35.51
N ASP A 137 -13.74 -37.73 36.14
CA ASP A 137 -14.57 -38.90 35.95
C ASP A 137 -16.01 -38.59 36.39
N VAL A 138 -16.96 -38.69 35.47
CA VAL A 138 -18.40 -38.76 35.79
C VAL A 138 -18.97 -40.00 35.12
N THR A 139 -18.94 -41.10 35.87
CA THR A 139 -19.74 -42.30 35.59
C THR A 139 -21.24 -41.95 35.60
N MET A 140 -21.88 -41.93 34.43
CA MET A 140 -23.33 -42.07 34.35
C MET A 140 -23.70 -43.54 34.20
N GLN A 141 -24.40 -44.06 35.20
CA GLN A 141 -25.06 -45.37 35.11
C GLN A 141 -26.21 -45.28 34.11
N VAL A 142 -26.22 -46.18 33.13
CA VAL A 142 -27.36 -46.40 32.24
C VAL A 142 -28.35 -47.29 32.99
N GLU A 143 -29.51 -46.75 33.33
CA GLU A 143 -30.70 -47.55 33.62
C GLU A 143 -31.11 -48.28 32.34
N THR A 144 -31.20 -49.61 32.40
CA THR A 144 -31.88 -50.42 31.38
C THR A 144 -33.18 -50.95 31.98
N ASP A 145 -34.30 -50.55 31.37
CA ASP A 145 -35.63 -51.12 31.59
C ASP A 145 -35.64 -52.65 31.44
N PRO A 146 -36.39 -53.40 32.28
CA PRO A 146 -36.62 -54.81 32.05
C PRO A 146 -37.99 -55.02 31.37
N THR A 147 -38.02 -55.57 30.16
CA THR A 147 -39.19 -56.35 29.73
C THR A 147 -38.77 -57.50 28.81
N THR A 148 -39.31 -58.68 29.15
CA THR A 148 -39.73 -59.80 28.29
C THR A 148 -38.97 -61.12 28.49
N ASN A 149 -39.43 -61.94 29.44
CA ASN A 149 -39.99 -63.30 29.25
C ASN A 149 -40.16 -64.03 30.59
#